data_AF-A0A855KCZ5-F1
#
_entry.id   AF-A0A855KCZ5-F1
#
_cell.length_a   1.000
_cell.length_b   1.000
_cell.length_c   1.000
_cell.angle_alpha   90.00
_cell.angle_beta   90.00
_cell.angle_gamma   90.00
#
_symmetry.space_group_name_H-M   'P 1'
#
loop_
_entity.id
_entity.type
_entity.pdbx_description
1 polymer ?
#
loop_
_entity_poly.entity_id
_entity_poly.type
_entity_poly.pdbx_seq_one_letter_code
_entity_poly.pdbx_strand_id
1 'polypeptide(L)' 'MSEAGMNEGAPPMTGHFLSIYRQGFVRVAACCPLCRIAEPAFNLEETLRLARRGSDEGVALMVFPELG' A
#
# COMPACT_ATOMS: atom_id res chain seq x y z
N MET A 1 -5.49 7.48 51.58
CA MET A 1 -4.50 6.47 51.17
C MET A 1 -5.25 5.20 50.80
N SER A 2 -5.43 4.95 49.51
CA SER A 2 -5.56 3.62 48.91
C SER A 2 -5.53 3.80 47.39
N GLU A 3 -4.34 3.55 46.88
CA GLU A 3 -3.86 3.24 45.53
C GLU A 3 -4.73 3.55 44.31
N ALA A 4 -4.15 4.41 43.49
CA ALA A 4 -4.43 4.58 42.08
C ALA A 4 -4.45 3.23 41.35
N GLY A 5 -5.55 2.96 40.67
CA GLY A 5 -5.65 1.89 39.69
C GLY A 5 -4.67 2.14 38.54
N MET A 6 -3.54 1.45 38.63
CA MET A 6 -2.47 1.34 37.65
C MET A 6 -3.04 0.93 36.28
N ASN A 7 -3.06 1.85 35.31
CA ASN A 7 -3.12 1.47 33.90
C ASN A 7 -1.68 1.36 33.38
N GLU A 8 -1.02 0.25 33.72
CA GLU A 8 0.31 -0.04 33.21
C GLU A 8 0.23 -0.47 31.74
N GLY A 9 0.60 0.47 30.87
CA GLY A 9 1.59 0.23 29.81
C GLY A 9 1.39 -1.02 28.97
N ALA A 10 0.37 -1.03 28.11
CA ALA A 10 0.51 -1.78 26.87
C ALA A 10 1.76 -1.22 26.15
N PRO A 11 2.75 -2.04 25.75
CA PRO A 11 3.91 -1.55 25.03
C PRO A 11 3.43 -0.75 23.82
N PRO A 12 4.07 0.39 23.45
CA PRO A 12 3.62 1.17 22.31
C PRO A 12 3.51 0.21 21.13
N MET A 13 2.28 0.02 20.64
CA MET A 13 1.97 -0.98 19.63
C MET A 13 2.92 -0.74 18.46
N THR A 14 3.94 -1.59 18.32
CA THR A 14 5.12 -1.29 17.50
C THR A 14 4.74 -1.06 16.03
N GLY A 15 3.65 -1.71 15.58
CA GLY A 15 3.05 -1.48 14.26
C GLY A 15 2.54 -0.06 14.05
N HIS A 16 2.14 0.67 15.10
CA HIS A 16 1.74 2.07 15.01
C HIS A 16 2.94 2.99 14.76
N PHE A 17 4.07 2.76 15.44
CA PHE A 17 5.28 3.57 15.26
C PHE A 17 5.90 3.36 13.86
N LEU A 18 5.98 2.11 13.39
CA LEU A 18 6.59 1.75 12.11
C LEU A 18 5.67 1.95 10.89
N SER A 19 4.40 2.28 11.11
CA SER A 19 3.46 2.53 10.01
C SER A 19 3.71 3.89 9.38
N ILE A 20 4.29 3.90 8.17
CA ILE A 20 4.55 5.13 7.39
C ILE A 20 3.29 6.01 7.22
N TYR A 21 2.12 5.37 7.08
CA TYR A 21 0.84 6.06 6.90
C TYR A 21 0.37 6.83 8.14
N ARG A 22 0.75 6.36 9.33
CA ARG A 22 0.45 7.04 10.60
C ARG A 22 1.41 8.19 10.87
N GLN A 23 2.54 8.20 10.17
CA GLN A 23 3.56 9.26 10.21
C GLN A 23 3.34 10.30 9.09
N GLY A 24 2.22 10.25 8.36
CA GLY A 24 1.88 11.24 7.32
C GLY A 24 2.54 11.02 5.97
N PHE A 25 3.20 9.88 5.74
CA PHE A 25 3.74 9.53 4.42
C PHE A 25 2.69 8.81 3.56
N VAL A 26 2.85 8.92 2.25
CA VAL A 26 2.08 8.19 1.24
C VAL A 26 3.02 7.38 0.36
N ARG A 27 2.74 6.08 0.18
CA ARG A 27 3.44 5.24 -0.80
C ARG A 27 2.73 5.33 -2.14
N VAL A 28 3.47 5.70 -3.18
CA VAL A 28 2.97 5.79 -4.57
C VAL A 28 3.88 4.98 -5.50
N ALA A 29 3.35 4.54 -6.65
CA ALA A 29 4.11 3.79 -7.65
C ALA A 29 3.82 4.28 -9.08
N ALA A 30 4.87 4.31 -9.90
CA ALA A 30 4.79 4.42 -11.35
C ALA A 30 5.06 3.04 -11.97
N CYS A 31 4.12 2.54 -12.74
CA CYS A 31 4.12 1.17 -13.25
C CYS A 31 4.44 1.13 -14.74
N CYS A 32 5.06 0.03 -15.19
CA CYS A 32 5.31 -0.25 -16.60
C CYS A 32 4.89 -1.70 -16.88
N PRO A 33 3.62 -1.95 -17.22
CA PRO A 33 3.16 -3.28 -17.63
C PRO A 33 3.69 -3.63 -19.02
N LEU A 34 3.70 -4.93 -19.35
CA LEU A 34 3.85 -5.33 -20.76
C LEU A 34 2.55 -5.01 -21.50
N CYS A 35 2.68 -4.45 -22.70
CA CYS A 35 1.56 -4.09 -23.55
C CYS A 35 1.70 -4.75 -24.93
N ARG A 36 0.58 -5.18 -25.50
CA ARG A 36 0.43 -5.62 -26.88
C ARG A 36 -0.59 -4.76 -27.61
N ILE A 37 -0.29 -4.48 -28.87
CA ILE A 37 -1.12 -3.62 -29.71
C ILE A 37 -2.46 -4.29 -29.93
N ALA A 38 -3.55 -3.57 -29.62
CA ALA A 38 -4.92 -4.03 -29.82
C ALA A 38 -5.29 -5.35 -29.12
N GLU A 39 -4.60 -5.71 -28.03
CA GLU A 39 -4.97 -6.84 -27.15
C GLU A 39 -5.38 -6.35 -25.73
N PRO A 40 -6.57 -5.72 -25.56
CA PRO A 40 -6.97 -5.14 -24.27
C PRO A 40 -7.03 -6.14 -23.11
N ALA A 41 -7.39 -7.40 -23.38
CA ALA A 41 -7.45 -8.44 -22.34
C ALA A 41 -6.07 -8.73 -21.77
N PHE A 42 -5.05 -8.86 -22.62
CA PHE A 42 -3.66 -9.07 -22.18
C PHE A 42 -3.14 -7.85 -21.39
N ASN A 43 -3.36 -6.64 -21.91
CA ASN A 43 -2.88 -5.41 -21.23
C ASN A 43 -3.57 -5.21 -19.87
N LEU A 44 -4.86 -5.58 -19.77
CA LEU A 44 -5.60 -5.57 -18.50
C LEU A 44 -5.01 -6.58 -17.51
N GLU A 45 -4.70 -7.80 -17.94
CA GLU A 45 -4.10 -8.82 -17.07
C GLU A 45 -2.75 -8.37 -16.50
N GLU A 46 -1.89 -7.74 -17.32
CA GLU A 46 -0.61 -7.17 -16.88
C GLU A 46 -0.78 -5.98 -15.93
N THR A 47 -1.73 -5.09 -16.22
CA THR A 47 -2.10 -3.99 -15.31
C THR A 47 -2.56 -4.54 -13.96
N LEU A 48 -3.46 -5.53 -13.96
CA LEU A 48 -3.98 -6.16 -12.75
C LEU A 48 -2.91 -6.91 -11.97
N ARG A 49 -1.94 -7.53 -12.64
CA ARG A 49 -0.79 -8.20 -12.01
C ARG A 49 0.02 -7.20 -11.18
N LEU A 50 0.33 -6.03 -11.74
CA LEU A 50 1.04 -4.97 -11.03
C LEU A 50 0.16 -4.33 -9.94
N ALA A 51 -1.12 -4.09 -10.21
CA ALA A 51 -2.04 -3.51 -9.24
C ALA A 51 -2.20 -4.39 -7.98
N ARG A 52 -2.34 -5.72 -8.14
CA ARG A 52 -2.37 -6.66 -7.01
C ARG A 52 -1.08 -6.60 -6.20
N ARG A 53 0.08 -6.63 -6.87
CA ARG A 53 1.38 -6.49 -6.22
C ARG A 53 1.48 -5.19 -5.43
N GLY A 54 1.05 -4.06 -6.01
CA GLY A 54 1.07 -2.78 -5.31
C GLY A 54 0.11 -2.74 -4.12
N SER A 55 -1.04 -3.41 -4.20
CA SER A 55 -1.94 -3.60 -3.05
C SER A 55 -1.26 -4.39 -1.93
N ASP A 56 -0.60 -5.50 -2.25
CA ASP A 56 0.14 -6.33 -1.27
C ASP A 56 1.31 -5.56 -0.65
N GLU A 57 1.98 -4.71 -1.45
CA GLU A 57 3.01 -3.80 -0.99
C GLU A 57 2.44 -2.55 -0.30
N GLY A 58 1.12 -2.43 -0.12
CA GLY A 58 0.49 -1.29 0.53
C GLY A 58 0.81 0.04 -0.15
N VAL A 59 0.63 0.13 -1.46
CA VAL A 59 0.72 1.37 -2.25
C VAL A 59 -0.64 2.05 -2.28
N ALA A 60 -0.69 3.36 -2.04
CA ALA A 60 -1.95 4.12 -2.02
C ALA A 60 -2.38 4.66 -3.40
N LEU A 61 -1.44 4.90 -4.31
CA LEU A 61 -1.72 5.35 -5.68
C LEU A 61 -0.74 4.71 -6.65
N MET A 62 -1.27 4.19 -7.75
CA MET A 62 -0.49 3.62 -8.84
C MET A 62 -0.89 4.30 -10.14
N VAL A 63 0.09 4.74 -10.91
CA VAL A 63 -0.11 5.28 -12.25
C VAL A 63 0.44 4.33 -13.30
N PHE A 64 -0.22 4.29 -14.44
CA PHE A 64 0.11 3.45 -15.58
C PHE A 64 0.29 4.32 -16.83
N PRO A 65 1.03 3.84 -17.85
CA PRO A 65 1.14 4.53 -19.13
C PRO A 65 -0.23 4.67 -19.82
N GLU A 66 -0.31 5.60 -20.77
CA GLU A 66 -1.49 5.75 -21.63
C GLU A 66 -1.72 4.47 -22.47
N LEU A 67 -2.99 4.18 -22.78
CA LEU A 67 -3.45 3.07 -23.64
C LEU A 67 -3.21 1.64 -23.12
N GLY A 68 -2.81 1.51 -21.86
CA GLY A 68 -2.74 0.22 -21.14
C GLY A 68 -1.50 -0.56 -21.47
#